data_AF-A0A081RF98-F1
#
_entry.id   AF-A0A081RF98-F1
#
_cell.length_a   1.000
_cell.length_b   1.000
_cell.length_c   1.000
_cell.angle_alpha   90.00
_cell.angle_beta   90.00
_cell.angle_gamma   90.00
#
_symmetry.space_group_name_H-M   'P 1'
#
loop_
_entity.id
_entity.type
_entity.pdbx_description
1 polymer ?
#
loop_
_entity_poly.entity_id
_entity_poly.type
_entity_poly.pdbx_seq_one_letter_code
_entity_poly.pdbx_strand_id
1 'polypeptide(L)'
;MAVLQISPYAMGLNGVIEAIGEASFGPQLVRFLHDATGAEHVAVFALAGARPCGIDAISLDGTDTARRRSDLYLGKDLWRRDPVMELACQSLADESPHLAYLEVSAITDAQLRSIVYPRMGERSFLYGPSVAGRIGLSIVSSASGNADRANHLLMEMGGLLLAIVGKHVNAADQRRRLLSALTSLSEIEQCVAMAPERFPPRETQVCARILYGVSTLGIALELGVGEETVQTYRKRLYNRLGISSQRELLLWYVATWAKLNDQVHPLASGSMH
;
A
#
# COMPACT_ATOMS: atom_id res chain seq x y z
N MET A 1 15.31 -43.57 15.24
CA MET A 1 15.29 -42.24 14.60
C MET A 1 13.84 -41.80 14.47
N ALA A 2 13.45 -40.69 15.09
CA ALA A 2 12.13 -40.09 14.89
C ALA A 2 12.27 -38.93 13.90
N VAL A 3 11.51 -38.96 12.82
CA VAL A 3 11.39 -37.81 11.90
C VAL A 3 10.38 -36.86 12.52
N LEU A 4 10.86 -35.72 13.02
CA LEU A 4 9.97 -34.66 13.50
C LEU A 4 9.39 -33.93 12.28
N GLN A 5 8.05 -33.87 12.19
CA GLN A 5 7.36 -33.15 11.14
C GLN A 5 7.27 -31.66 11.49
N ILE A 6 7.47 -30.80 10.49
CA ILE A 6 7.29 -29.36 10.60
C ILE A 6 5.80 -29.08 10.89
N SER A 7 5.54 -28.15 11.81
CA SER A 7 4.17 -27.72 12.15
C SER A 7 3.39 -27.33 10.89
N PRO A 8 2.12 -27.76 10.74
CA PRO A 8 1.29 -27.41 9.57
C PRO A 8 1.18 -25.88 9.37
N TYR A 9 1.25 -25.09 10.44
CA TYR A 9 1.28 -23.62 10.38
C TYR A 9 2.54 -23.06 9.71
N ALA A 10 3.69 -23.69 9.91
CA ALA A 10 4.94 -23.27 9.27
C ALA A 10 4.91 -23.57 7.76
N MET A 11 4.21 -24.63 7.32
CA MET A 11 3.98 -24.88 5.89
C MET A 11 3.01 -23.87 5.27
N GLY A 12 1.94 -23.50 5.96
CA GLY A 12 1.01 -22.47 5.50
C GLY A 12 1.68 -21.09 5.35
N LEU A 13 2.56 -20.73 6.29
CA LEU A 13 3.28 -19.46 6.25
C LEU A 13 4.26 -19.35 5.08
N ASN A 14 4.90 -20.46 4.66
CA ASN A 14 5.80 -20.45 3.50
C ASN A 14 5.08 -19.96 2.24
N GLY A 15 3.84 -20.41 2.00
CA GLY A 15 3.04 -19.96 0.86
C GLY A 15 2.74 -18.45 0.90
N VAL A 16 2.56 -17.88 2.09
CA VAL A 16 2.39 -16.43 2.27
C VAL A 16 3.69 -15.69 1.95
N ILE A 17 4.83 -16.20 2.40
CA ILE A 17 6.16 -15.62 2.17
C ILE A 17 6.52 -15.65 0.68
N GLU A 18 6.29 -16.79 0.01
CA GLU A 18 6.55 -16.96 -1.43
C GLU A 18 5.66 -16.05 -2.28
N ALA A 19 4.47 -15.71 -1.81
CA ALA A 19 3.53 -14.82 -2.51
C ALA A 19 3.80 -13.33 -2.26
N ILE A 20 4.83 -12.93 -1.51
CA ILE A 20 5.13 -11.52 -1.27
C ILE A 20 5.32 -10.77 -2.60
N GLY A 21 4.60 -9.65 -2.74
CA GLY A 21 4.56 -8.88 -3.98
C GLY A 21 3.67 -9.45 -5.08
N GLU A 22 3.14 -10.66 -4.96
CA GLU A 22 2.29 -11.29 -5.97
C GLU A 22 0.79 -11.09 -5.70
N ALA A 23 -0.03 -11.22 -6.75
CA ALA A 23 -1.49 -11.09 -6.65
C ALA A 23 -2.13 -12.19 -5.78
N SER A 24 -1.46 -13.33 -5.61
CA SER A 24 -1.90 -14.44 -4.76
C SER A 24 -1.67 -14.20 -3.26
N PHE A 25 -0.99 -13.13 -2.86
CA PHE A 25 -0.66 -12.86 -1.45
C PHE A 25 -1.89 -12.81 -0.55
N GLY A 26 -2.88 -11.98 -0.88
CA GLY A 26 -4.10 -11.82 -0.09
C GLY A 26 -4.84 -13.15 0.14
N PRO A 27 -5.12 -13.93 -0.93
CA PRO A 27 -5.69 -15.28 -0.81
C PRO A 27 -4.86 -16.25 0.04
N GLN A 28 -3.52 -16.22 -0.04
CA GLN A 28 -2.66 -17.07 0.80
C GLN A 28 -2.70 -16.63 2.26
N LEU A 29 -2.66 -15.32 2.52
CA LEU A 29 -2.71 -14.74 3.86
C LEU A 29 -4.02 -15.09 4.58
N VAL A 30 -5.18 -14.91 3.93
CA VAL A 30 -6.47 -15.21 4.56
C VAL A 30 -6.63 -16.70 4.83
N ARG A 31 -6.09 -17.58 3.99
CA ARG A 31 -6.12 -19.03 4.21
C ARG A 31 -5.25 -19.43 5.40
N PHE A 32 -4.02 -18.91 5.46
CA PHE A 32 -3.13 -19.13 6.60
C PHE A 32 -3.79 -18.65 7.91
N LEU A 33 -4.39 -17.46 7.92
CA LEU A 33 -5.08 -16.93 9.10
C LEU A 33 -6.37 -17.70 9.41
N HIS A 34 -7.07 -18.22 8.41
CA HIS A 34 -8.21 -19.10 8.63
C HIS A 34 -7.80 -20.38 9.36
N ASP A 35 -6.76 -21.06 8.87
CA ASP A 35 -6.28 -22.29 9.50
C ASP A 35 -5.77 -22.03 10.91
N ALA A 36 -5.12 -20.87 11.15
CA ALA A 36 -4.54 -20.46 12.42
C ALA A 36 -5.56 -19.98 13.47
N THR A 37 -6.56 -19.21 13.04
CA THR A 37 -7.42 -18.45 13.96
C THR A 37 -8.91 -18.56 13.64
N GLY A 38 -9.31 -19.27 12.58
CA GLY A 38 -10.69 -19.30 12.10
C GLY A 38 -11.11 -18.05 11.32
N ALA A 39 -10.18 -17.19 10.93
CA ALA A 39 -10.46 -15.96 10.18
C ALA A 39 -11.30 -16.22 8.92
N GLU A 40 -12.32 -15.40 8.69
CA GLU A 40 -13.12 -15.41 7.46
C GLU A 40 -12.85 -14.16 6.62
N HIS A 41 -12.52 -13.05 7.27
CA HIS A 41 -12.24 -11.78 6.63
C HIS A 41 -11.00 -11.14 7.22
N VAL A 42 -10.17 -10.58 6.34
CA VAL A 42 -8.94 -9.88 6.70
C VAL A 42 -8.93 -8.52 6.02
N ALA A 43 -8.58 -7.46 6.74
CA ALA A 43 -8.38 -6.13 6.18
C ALA A 43 -7.06 -5.53 6.66
N VAL A 44 -6.32 -4.91 5.75
CA VAL A 44 -5.02 -4.29 5.98
C VAL A 44 -5.18 -2.78 5.86
N PHE A 45 -4.70 -2.06 6.86
CA PHE A 45 -4.75 -0.60 6.95
C PHE A 45 -3.35 -0.02 7.09
N ALA A 46 -3.08 1.10 6.42
CA ALA A 46 -2.01 2.00 6.79
C ALA A 46 -2.51 2.88 7.95
N LEU A 47 -1.74 2.95 9.03
CA LEU A 47 -2.08 3.72 10.24
C LEU A 47 -1.30 5.03 10.34
N ALA A 48 -0.64 5.45 9.26
CA ALA A 48 0.12 6.68 9.22
C ALA A 48 -0.78 7.90 8.92
N GLY A 49 -0.56 9.00 9.65
CA GLY A 49 -1.25 10.28 9.43
C GLY A 49 -2.53 10.46 10.25
N ALA A 50 -3.36 11.44 9.86
CA ALA A 50 -4.56 11.83 10.62
C ALA A 50 -5.78 10.90 10.42
N ARG A 51 -5.73 10.00 9.44
CA ARG A 51 -6.82 9.07 9.09
C ARG A 51 -6.23 7.75 8.60
N PRO A 52 -6.73 6.58 9.06
CA PRO A 52 -6.31 5.29 8.52
C PRO A 52 -6.72 5.15 7.05
N CYS A 53 -5.85 4.53 6.25
CA CYS A 53 -6.10 4.25 4.84
C CYS A 53 -6.22 2.74 4.62
N GLY A 54 -7.26 2.30 3.89
CA GLY A 54 -7.38 0.90 3.49
C GLY A 54 -6.36 0.55 2.43
N ILE A 55 -5.57 -0.50 2.67
CA ILE A 55 -4.58 -1.02 1.71
C ILE A 55 -5.19 -2.18 0.94
N ASP A 56 -5.72 -3.17 1.66
CA ASP A 56 -6.35 -4.34 1.06
C ASP A 56 -7.39 -4.96 1.99
N ALA A 57 -8.28 -5.78 1.44
CA ALA A 57 -9.25 -6.53 2.19
C ALA A 57 -9.69 -7.78 1.42
N ILE A 58 -9.69 -8.92 2.11
CA ILE A 58 -9.84 -10.25 1.53
C ILE A 58 -10.85 -11.06 2.34
N SER A 59 -11.78 -11.70 1.64
CA SER A 59 -12.66 -12.71 2.21
C SER A 59 -12.18 -14.11 1.83
N LEU A 60 -12.21 -15.04 2.78
CA LEU A 60 -11.81 -16.43 2.58
C LEU A 60 -12.59 -17.12 1.46
N ASP A 61 -13.88 -16.83 1.35
CA ASP A 61 -14.80 -17.35 0.33
C ASP A 61 -14.55 -16.77 -1.08
N GLY A 62 -13.57 -15.88 -1.23
CA GLY A 62 -13.24 -15.21 -2.49
C GLY A 62 -14.22 -14.10 -2.89
N THR A 63 -15.22 -13.79 -2.06
CA THR A 63 -16.13 -12.68 -2.31
C THR A 63 -15.47 -11.34 -1.99
N ASP A 64 -16.06 -10.26 -2.51
CA ASP A 64 -15.61 -8.90 -2.23
C ASP A 64 -16.23 -8.31 -0.94
N THR A 65 -16.67 -9.18 -0.02
CA THR A 65 -17.40 -8.78 1.19
C THR A 65 -16.53 -7.97 2.15
N ALA A 66 -15.29 -8.42 2.40
CA ALA A 66 -14.35 -7.71 3.26
C ALA A 66 -14.00 -6.33 2.70
N ARG A 67 -13.78 -6.22 1.38
CA ARG A 67 -13.48 -4.95 0.71
C ARG A 67 -14.63 -3.97 0.81
N ARG A 68 -15.84 -4.36 0.40
CA ARG A 68 -17.03 -3.49 0.54
C ARG A 68 -17.25 -3.00 1.96
N ARG A 69 -17.03 -3.86 2.96
CA ARG A 69 -17.13 -3.50 4.38
C ARG A 69 -16.02 -2.52 4.80
N SER A 70 -14.78 -2.74 4.37
CA SER A 70 -13.66 -1.82 4.60
C SER A 70 -13.90 -0.45 3.98
N ASP A 71 -14.40 -0.42 2.75
CA ASP A 71 -14.74 0.83 2.04
C ASP A 71 -15.86 1.59 2.74
N LEU A 72 -16.91 0.89 3.20
CA LEU A 72 -17.98 1.49 3.99
C LEU A 72 -17.49 1.99 5.35
N TYR A 73 -16.64 1.21 6.01
CA TYR A 73 -16.03 1.56 7.30
C TYR A 73 -15.22 2.86 7.21
N LEU A 74 -14.38 2.98 6.18
CA LEU A 74 -13.59 4.18 5.93
C LEU A 74 -14.47 5.33 5.42
N GLY A 75 -15.32 5.08 4.42
CA GLY A 75 -16.11 6.10 3.73
C GLY A 75 -17.21 6.75 4.59
N LYS A 76 -17.68 6.07 5.64
CA LYS A 76 -18.64 6.61 6.62
C LYS A 76 -17.99 7.12 7.91
N ASP A 77 -16.65 7.22 7.92
CA ASP A 77 -15.88 7.58 9.10
C ASP A 77 -16.21 6.76 10.36
N LEU A 78 -16.63 5.50 10.17
CA LEU A 78 -16.95 4.58 11.25
C LEU A 78 -15.71 4.25 12.10
N TRP A 79 -14.53 4.38 11.50
CA TRP A 79 -13.24 4.23 12.17
C TRP A 79 -13.01 5.17 13.36
N ARG A 80 -13.65 6.35 13.37
CA ARG A 80 -13.58 7.29 14.50
C ARG A 80 -14.33 6.81 15.74
N ARG A 81 -15.21 5.83 15.57
CA ARG A 81 -16.07 5.26 16.62
C ARG A 81 -15.68 3.82 16.96
N ASP A 82 -14.57 3.35 16.39
CA ASP A 82 -14.02 2.02 16.63
C ASP A 82 -12.94 2.14 17.73
N PRO A 83 -13.18 1.61 18.94
CA PRO A 83 -12.25 1.74 20.06
C PRO A 83 -10.90 1.07 19.77
N VAL A 84 -10.87 0.01 18.95
CA VAL A 84 -9.62 -0.67 18.60
C VAL A 84 -8.81 0.14 17.59
N MET A 85 -9.48 0.85 16.68
CA MET A 85 -8.78 1.78 15.81
C MET A 85 -8.27 3.00 16.58
N GLU A 86 -9.04 3.51 17.53
CA GLU A 86 -8.62 4.59 18.41
C GLU A 86 -7.34 4.21 19.20
N LEU A 87 -7.34 3.03 19.82
CA LEU A 87 -6.16 2.47 20.50
C LEU A 87 -4.94 2.40 19.57
N ALA A 88 -5.12 1.84 18.37
CA ALA A 88 -4.03 1.68 17.41
C ALA A 88 -3.46 3.02 16.90
N CYS A 89 -4.33 4.03 16.72
CA CYS A 89 -3.93 5.38 16.34
C CYS A 89 -3.31 6.19 17.49
N GLN A 90 -3.49 5.79 18.76
CA GLN A 90 -2.84 6.44 19.90
C GLN A 90 -1.45 5.85 20.19
N SER A 91 -1.23 4.56 19.90
CA SER A 91 0.05 3.86 20.12
C SER A 91 1.09 4.12 19.01
N LEU A 92 1.13 5.31 18.40
CA LEU A 92 2.02 5.59 17.24
C LEU A 92 3.51 5.66 17.59
N ALA A 93 3.85 5.94 18.85
CA ALA A 93 5.23 6.06 19.32
C ALA A 93 5.87 4.71 19.74
N ASP A 94 5.09 3.63 19.79
CA ASP A 94 5.57 2.33 20.25
C ASP A 94 6.12 1.49 19.09
N GLU A 95 7.37 1.04 19.18
CA GLU A 95 8.05 0.26 18.14
C GLU A 95 7.80 -1.26 18.23
N SER A 96 6.88 -1.71 19.09
CA SER A 96 6.54 -3.12 19.23
C SER A 96 5.20 -3.49 18.56
N PRO A 97 5.04 -4.75 18.11
CA PRO A 97 3.75 -5.30 17.68
C PRO A 97 2.75 -5.35 18.84
N HIS A 98 1.51 -4.99 18.56
CA HIS A 98 0.40 -5.01 19.51
C HIS A 98 -0.76 -5.81 18.95
N LEU A 99 -1.48 -6.49 19.83
CA LEU A 99 -2.70 -7.20 19.51
C LEU A 99 -3.84 -6.65 20.38
N ALA A 100 -4.86 -6.10 19.73
CA ALA A 100 -6.13 -5.80 20.37
C ALA A 100 -7.16 -6.87 20.01
N TYR A 101 -7.96 -7.30 20.98
CA TYR A 101 -9.05 -8.26 20.78
C TYR A 101 -10.37 -7.63 21.24
N LEU A 102 -11.43 -7.87 20.47
CA LEU A 102 -12.78 -7.45 20.83
C LEU A 102 -13.80 -8.51 20.39
N GLU A 103 -14.79 -8.75 21.25
CA GLU A 103 -16.03 -9.40 20.82
C GLU A 103 -16.91 -8.38 20.10
N VAL A 104 -17.45 -8.76 18.93
CA VAL A 104 -18.28 -7.86 18.12
C VAL A 104 -19.53 -7.41 18.89
N SER A 105 -20.03 -8.26 19.79
CA SER A 105 -21.13 -7.96 20.71
C SER A 105 -20.84 -6.76 21.61
N ALA A 106 -19.58 -6.56 22.02
CA ALA A 106 -19.13 -5.50 22.91
C ALA A 106 -19.00 -4.13 22.22
N ILE A 107 -19.12 -4.07 20.89
CA ILE A 107 -19.18 -2.79 20.16
C ILE A 107 -20.48 -2.07 20.50
N THR A 108 -20.37 -0.93 21.16
CA THR A 108 -21.50 -0.09 21.59
C THR A 108 -22.18 0.63 20.41
N ASP A 109 -21.41 1.00 19.38
CA ASP A 109 -21.96 1.63 18.18
C ASP A 109 -22.70 0.60 17.30
N ALA A 110 -24.03 0.68 17.29
CA ALA A 110 -24.89 -0.23 16.54
C ALA A 110 -24.74 -0.11 15.01
N GLN A 111 -24.37 1.06 14.49
CA GLN A 111 -24.14 1.23 13.05
C GLN A 111 -22.85 0.54 12.63
N LEU A 112 -21.76 0.75 13.37
CA LEU A 112 -20.49 0.05 13.14
C LEU A 112 -20.70 -1.45 13.15
N ARG A 113 -21.36 -1.97 14.19
CA ARG A 113 -21.65 -3.40 14.32
C ARG A 113 -22.47 -3.97 13.16
N SER A 114 -23.56 -3.31 12.78
CA SER A 114 -24.48 -3.81 11.75
C SER A 114 -23.94 -3.68 10.32
N ILE A 115 -23.18 -2.63 10.02
CA ILE A 115 -22.64 -2.37 8.68
C ILE A 115 -21.37 -3.17 8.44
N VAL A 116 -20.45 -3.18 9.40
CA VAL A 116 -19.09 -3.73 9.21
C VAL A 116 -18.99 -5.18 9.66
N TYR A 117 -19.74 -5.57 10.70
CA TYR A 117 -19.63 -6.89 11.31
C TYR A 117 -20.94 -7.71 11.32
N PRO A 118 -21.79 -7.67 10.26
CA PRO A 118 -23.01 -8.48 10.28
C PRO A 118 -22.66 -9.96 10.29
N ARG A 119 -23.22 -10.69 11.27
CA ARG A 119 -23.02 -12.12 11.53
C ARG A 119 -21.57 -12.52 11.91
N MET A 120 -20.76 -11.57 12.37
CA MET A 120 -19.42 -11.84 12.87
C MET A 120 -19.43 -11.90 14.41
N GLY A 121 -18.56 -12.73 14.99
CA GLY A 121 -18.50 -12.96 16.43
C GLY A 121 -17.37 -12.19 17.11
N GLU A 122 -16.18 -12.21 16.52
CA GLU A 122 -14.96 -11.69 17.14
C GLU A 122 -14.04 -11.01 16.12
N ARG A 123 -13.20 -10.11 16.63
CA ARG A 123 -12.16 -9.43 15.86
C ARG A 123 -10.87 -9.32 16.66
N SER A 124 -9.79 -9.75 16.05
CA SER A 124 -8.42 -9.47 16.49
C SER A 124 -7.81 -8.43 15.56
N PHE A 125 -7.08 -7.47 16.11
CA PHE A 125 -6.43 -6.39 15.36
C PHE A 125 -4.95 -6.35 15.74
N LEU A 126 -4.11 -6.87 14.86
CA LEU A 126 -2.66 -6.86 15.00
C LEU A 126 -2.11 -5.60 14.35
N TYR A 127 -1.34 -4.79 15.06
CA TYR A 127 -0.81 -3.54 14.52
C TYR A 127 0.59 -3.23 15.05
N GLY A 128 1.35 -2.44 14.30
CA GLY A 128 2.71 -2.07 14.68
C GLY A 128 3.54 -1.55 13.51
N PRO A 129 4.84 -1.31 13.73
CA PRO A 129 5.73 -0.84 12.68
C PRO A 129 6.03 -1.93 11.64
N SER A 130 6.31 -1.48 10.41
CA SER A 130 6.77 -2.33 9.31
C SER A 130 7.61 -1.50 8.33
N VAL A 131 8.20 -2.16 7.32
CA VAL A 131 8.92 -1.48 6.24
C VAL A 131 8.04 -0.55 5.38
N ALA A 132 6.71 -0.75 5.40
CA ALA A 132 5.74 0.12 4.73
C ALA A 132 5.18 1.22 5.65
N GLY A 133 5.83 1.46 6.79
CA GLY A 133 5.30 2.29 7.88
C GLY A 133 4.43 1.49 8.83
N ARG A 134 3.67 2.18 9.69
CA ARG A 134 2.76 1.53 10.64
C ARG A 134 1.55 0.97 9.92
N ILE A 135 1.28 -0.32 10.13
CA ILE A 135 0.17 -1.04 9.51
C ILE A 135 -0.68 -1.72 10.58
N GLY A 136 -1.95 -1.96 10.24
CA GLY A 136 -2.90 -2.70 11.06
C GLY A 136 -3.58 -3.80 10.25
N LEU A 137 -3.73 -4.96 10.84
CA LEU A 137 -4.32 -6.16 10.27
C LEU A 137 -5.55 -6.54 11.10
N SER A 138 -6.72 -6.27 10.55
CA SER A 138 -8.00 -6.69 11.12
C SER A 138 -8.34 -8.10 10.68
N ILE A 139 -8.50 -9.00 11.65
CA ILE A 139 -8.78 -10.42 11.45
C ILE A 139 -10.14 -10.68 12.10
N VAL A 140 -11.11 -11.09 11.30
CA VAL A 140 -12.52 -11.21 11.73
C VAL A 140 -13.01 -12.63 11.51
N SER A 141 -13.69 -13.17 12.51
CA SER A 141 -14.22 -14.53 12.54
C SER A 141 -15.70 -14.53 12.97
N SER A 142 -16.47 -15.48 12.46
CA SER A 142 -17.84 -15.75 12.91
C SER A 142 -17.90 -16.64 14.16
N ALA A 143 -16.87 -17.45 14.40
CA ALA A 143 -16.81 -18.42 15.49
C ALA A 143 -16.07 -17.85 16.71
N SER A 144 -16.58 -18.11 17.92
CA SER A 144 -16.08 -17.56 19.20
C SER A 144 -15.48 -18.59 20.15
N GLY A 145 -14.96 -19.71 19.62
CA GLY A 145 -14.63 -20.90 20.42
C GLY A 145 -13.16 -21.10 20.78
N ASN A 146 -12.25 -20.31 20.19
CA ASN A 146 -10.80 -20.55 20.31
C ASN A 146 -9.98 -19.25 20.34
N ALA A 147 -10.60 -18.15 20.76
CA ALA A 147 -10.02 -16.82 20.76
C ALA A 147 -8.68 -16.76 21.51
N ASP A 148 -8.59 -17.39 22.68
CA ASP A 148 -7.35 -17.37 23.49
C ASP A 148 -6.17 -17.97 22.74
N ARG A 149 -6.34 -19.17 22.19
CA ARG A 149 -5.28 -19.84 21.41
C ARG A 149 -4.92 -19.05 20.15
N ALA A 150 -5.93 -18.55 19.44
CA ALA A 150 -5.73 -17.73 18.26
C ALA A 150 -4.94 -16.45 18.59
N ASN A 151 -5.33 -15.74 19.65
CA ASN A 151 -4.68 -14.52 20.08
C ASN A 151 -3.25 -14.76 20.59
N HIS A 152 -3.00 -15.86 21.31
CA HIS A 152 -1.64 -16.23 21.69
C HIS A 152 -0.74 -16.46 20.47
N LEU A 153 -1.23 -17.17 19.45
CA LEU A 153 -0.49 -17.38 18.21
C LEU A 153 -0.24 -16.07 17.46
N LEU A 154 -1.24 -15.20 17.37
CA LEU A 154 -1.10 -13.88 16.74
C LEU A 154 -0.11 -12.98 17.51
N MET A 155 -0.07 -13.07 18.83
CA MET A 155 0.89 -12.33 19.64
C MET A 155 2.31 -12.86 19.43
N GLU A 156 2.50 -14.18 19.37
CA GLU A 156 3.80 -14.82 19.12
C GLU A 156 4.32 -14.52 17.70
N MET A 157 3.44 -14.57 16.70
CA MET A 157 3.80 -14.36 15.29
C MET A 157 3.67 -12.90 14.83
N GLY A 158 3.25 -11.99 15.70
CA GLY A 158 2.80 -10.65 15.33
C GLY A 158 3.84 -9.86 14.56
N GLY A 159 5.08 -9.83 15.06
CA GLY A 159 6.19 -9.15 14.38
C GLY A 159 6.49 -9.72 12.99
N LEU A 160 6.43 -11.04 12.84
CA LEU A 160 6.66 -11.72 11.56
C LEU A 160 5.53 -11.43 10.56
N LEU A 161 4.28 -11.47 11.01
CA LEU A 161 3.13 -11.15 10.16
C LEU A 161 3.16 -9.70 9.69
N LEU A 162 3.45 -8.75 10.58
CA LEU A 162 3.60 -7.34 10.21
C LEU A 162 4.77 -7.12 9.23
N ALA A 163 5.89 -7.82 9.42
CA ALA A 163 7.02 -7.75 8.49
C ALA A 163 6.67 -8.31 7.09
N ILE A 164 5.98 -9.45 7.02
CA ILE A 164 5.54 -10.07 5.77
C ILE A 164 4.54 -9.18 5.04
N VAL A 165 3.49 -8.72 5.73
CA VAL A 165 2.47 -7.84 5.16
C VAL A 165 3.12 -6.52 4.72
N GLY A 166 3.93 -5.90 5.58
CA GLY A 166 4.64 -4.66 5.24
C GLY A 166 5.53 -4.82 3.99
N LYS A 167 6.23 -5.94 3.85
CA LYS A 167 7.04 -6.20 2.64
C LYS A 167 6.17 -6.35 1.40
N HIS A 168 5.03 -7.03 1.49
CA HIS A 168 4.08 -7.12 0.39
C HIS A 168 3.53 -5.74 0.00
N VAL A 169 3.11 -4.93 0.98
CA VAL A 169 2.62 -3.56 0.74
C VAL A 169 3.69 -2.73 0.04
N ASN A 170 4.93 -2.75 0.54
CA ASN A 170 6.03 -2.01 -0.06
C ASN A 170 6.32 -2.47 -1.50
N ALA A 171 6.33 -3.78 -1.76
CA ALA A 171 6.54 -4.32 -3.11
C ALA A 171 5.40 -3.91 -4.09
N ALA A 172 4.15 -3.97 -3.61
CA ALA A 172 2.98 -3.57 -4.40
C ALA A 172 3.00 -2.05 -4.69
N ASP A 173 3.39 -1.23 -3.72
CA ASP A 173 3.52 0.22 -3.88
C ASP A 173 4.66 0.59 -4.84
N GLN A 174 5.84 -0.02 -4.70
CA GLN A 174 6.95 0.17 -5.63
C GLN A 174 6.57 -0.15 -7.07
N ARG A 175 5.87 -1.28 -7.30
CA ARG A 175 5.36 -1.64 -8.63
C ARG A 175 4.39 -0.60 -9.16
N ARG A 176 3.45 -0.14 -8.33
CA ARG A 176 2.46 0.88 -8.72
C ARG A 176 3.14 2.20 -9.10
N ARG A 177 4.10 2.67 -8.31
CA ARG A 177 4.85 3.90 -8.59
C ARG A 177 5.64 3.79 -9.89
N LEU A 178 6.31 2.67 -10.13
CA LEU A 178 7.03 2.42 -11.39
C LEU A 178 6.09 2.46 -12.61
N LEU A 179 4.93 1.83 -12.52
CA LEU A 179 3.93 1.87 -13.59
C LEU A 179 3.41 3.29 -13.80
N SER A 180 3.09 4.01 -12.73
CA SER A 180 2.55 5.36 -12.80
C SER A 180 3.57 6.35 -13.39
N ALA A 181 4.84 6.23 -13.02
CA ALA A 181 5.94 7.01 -13.61
C ALA A 181 6.00 6.93 -15.15
N LEU A 182 5.62 5.79 -15.73
CA LEU A 182 5.68 5.60 -17.18
C LEU A 182 4.33 5.83 -17.88
N THR A 183 3.22 5.81 -17.14
CA THR A 183 1.86 5.78 -17.71
C THR A 183 0.98 6.95 -17.29
N SER A 184 1.44 7.80 -16.38
CA SER A 184 0.73 8.99 -15.91
C SER A 184 1.41 10.26 -16.42
N LEU A 185 0.76 10.95 -17.38
CA LEU A 185 1.28 12.20 -17.92
C LEU A 185 1.49 13.25 -16.82
N SER A 186 0.60 13.32 -15.83
CA SER A 186 0.72 14.27 -14.72
C SER A 186 1.92 13.96 -13.84
N GLU A 187 2.23 12.68 -13.58
CA GLU A 187 3.42 12.32 -12.79
C GLU A 187 4.71 12.57 -13.56
N ILE A 188 4.72 12.26 -14.86
CA ILE A 188 5.86 12.60 -15.73
C ILE A 188 6.09 14.11 -15.71
N GLU A 189 5.04 14.92 -15.91
CA GLU A 189 5.13 16.39 -15.91
C GLU A 189 5.64 16.93 -14.57
N GLN A 190 5.12 16.42 -13.45
CA GLN A 190 5.57 16.80 -12.11
C GLN A 190 7.05 16.43 -11.88
N CYS A 191 7.47 15.24 -12.29
CA CYS A 191 8.86 14.82 -12.19
C CYS A 191 9.80 15.72 -13.02
N VAL A 192 9.41 16.07 -14.25
CA VAL A 192 10.19 17.00 -15.10
C VAL A 192 10.23 18.40 -14.49
N ALA A 193 9.13 18.87 -13.90
CA ALA A 193 9.06 20.18 -13.24
C ALA A 193 9.99 20.26 -12.01
N MET A 194 10.14 19.16 -11.29
CA MET A 194 11.01 19.03 -10.11
C MET A 194 12.47 18.72 -10.46
N ALA A 195 12.78 18.52 -11.75
CA ALA A 195 14.12 18.19 -12.19
C ALA A 195 15.10 19.34 -11.89
N PRO A 196 16.37 19.03 -11.52
CA PRO A 196 17.38 20.04 -11.19
C PRO A 196 17.60 21.11 -12.27
N GLU A 197 17.38 20.76 -13.53
CA GLU A 197 17.56 21.62 -14.70
C GLU A 197 16.50 22.74 -14.82
N ARG A 198 15.40 22.66 -14.04
CA ARG A 198 14.34 23.69 -13.91
C ARG A 198 13.86 24.24 -15.26
N PHE A 199 13.18 23.40 -16.02
CA PHE A 199 12.60 23.80 -17.30
C PHE A 199 11.49 24.85 -17.13
N PRO A 200 11.36 25.81 -18.07
CA PRO A 200 10.19 26.67 -18.16
C PRO A 200 8.89 25.85 -18.28
N PRO A 201 7.75 26.31 -17.75
CA PRO A 201 6.51 25.53 -17.71
C PRO A 201 6.08 24.95 -19.06
N ARG A 202 6.21 25.73 -20.14
CA ARG A 202 5.88 25.26 -21.50
C ARG A 202 6.85 24.19 -22.03
N GLU A 203 8.13 24.29 -21.68
CA GLU A 203 9.12 23.26 -22.04
C GLU A 203 8.87 21.97 -21.23
N THR A 204 8.49 22.08 -19.95
CA THR A 204 8.07 20.95 -19.11
C THR A 204 6.88 20.19 -19.72
N GLN A 205 5.82 20.92 -20.11
CA GLN A 205 4.62 20.34 -20.72
C GLN A 205 4.92 19.58 -22.01
N VAL A 206 5.81 20.12 -22.86
CA VAL A 206 6.24 19.47 -24.09
C VAL A 206 7.12 18.26 -23.79
N CYS A 207 8.08 18.39 -22.88
CA CYS A 207 8.96 17.30 -22.45
C CYS A 207 8.16 16.09 -21.94
N ALA A 208 7.18 16.34 -21.06
CA ALA A 208 6.34 15.31 -20.49
C ALA A 208 5.54 14.54 -21.54
N ARG A 209 5.00 15.23 -22.55
CA ARG A 209 4.26 14.59 -23.64
C ARG A 209 5.15 13.83 -24.61
N ILE A 210 6.38 14.29 -24.85
CA ILE A 210 7.37 13.52 -25.62
C ILE A 210 7.70 12.22 -24.89
N LEU A 211 7.92 12.28 -23.57
CA LEU A 211 8.18 11.12 -22.71
C LEU A 211 6.98 10.16 -22.66
N TYR A 212 5.76 10.71 -22.64
CA TYR A 212 4.52 9.94 -22.70
C TYR A 212 4.24 9.29 -24.06
N GLY A 213 4.96 9.70 -25.11
CA GLY A 213 4.82 9.15 -26.47
C GLY A 213 3.79 9.85 -27.35
N VAL A 214 3.39 11.08 -27.02
CA VAL A 214 2.51 11.89 -27.88
C VAL A 214 3.28 12.39 -29.11
N SER A 215 2.65 12.34 -30.28
CA SER A 215 3.24 12.84 -31.53
C SER A 215 3.39 14.37 -31.52
N THR A 216 4.29 14.92 -32.33
CA THR A 216 4.49 16.39 -32.44
C THR A 216 3.17 17.12 -32.76
N LEU A 217 2.40 16.60 -33.71
CA LEU A 217 1.06 17.12 -34.04
C LEU A 217 0.11 17.04 -32.84
N GLY A 218 0.08 15.92 -32.12
CA GLY A 218 -0.74 15.77 -30.92
C GLY A 218 -0.38 16.79 -29.84
N ILE A 219 0.91 16.99 -29.58
CA ILE A 219 1.40 17.99 -28.62
C ILE A 219 0.99 19.40 -29.04
N ALA A 220 1.11 19.73 -30.32
CA ALA A 220 0.73 21.02 -30.87
C ALA A 220 -0.76 21.31 -30.63
N LEU A 221 -1.62 20.32 -30.94
CA LEU A 221 -3.06 20.41 -30.72
C LEU A 221 -3.42 20.53 -29.23
N GLU A 222 -2.84 19.70 -28.37
CA GLU A 222 -3.14 19.71 -26.93
C GLU A 222 -2.71 21.01 -26.23
N LEU A 223 -1.59 21.59 -26.65
CA LEU A 223 -1.03 22.79 -26.01
C LEU A 223 -1.45 24.10 -26.67
N GLY A 224 -2.15 24.04 -27.80
CA GLY A 224 -2.57 25.21 -28.59
C GLY A 224 -1.39 25.98 -29.18
N VAL A 225 -0.38 25.27 -29.69
CA VAL A 225 0.84 25.85 -30.30
C VAL A 225 1.09 25.25 -31.68
N GLY A 226 1.98 25.84 -32.48
CA GLY A 226 2.37 25.27 -33.78
C GLY A 226 3.35 24.09 -33.65
N GLU A 227 3.36 23.17 -34.62
CA GLU A 227 4.33 22.05 -34.65
C GLU A 227 5.78 22.55 -34.64
N GLU A 228 6.09 23.64 -35.35
CA GLU A 228 7.42 24.27 -35.33
C GLU A 228 7.80 24.77 -33.93
N THR A 229 6.83 25.23 -33.14
CA THR A 229 7.04 25.63 -31.74
C THR A 229 7.39 24.42 -30.88
N VAL A 230 6.68 23.29 -31.05
CA VAL A 230 7.00 22.02 -30.38
C VAL A 230 8.42 21.55 -30.74
N GLN A 231 8.78 21.61 -32.03
CA GLN A 231 10.13 21.27 -32.51
C GLN A 231 11.21 22.16 -31.89
N THR A 232 10.93 23.46 -31.78
CA THR A 232 11.83 24.42 -31.14
C THR A 232 12.04 24.09 -29.66
N TYR A 233 10.96 23.79 -28.92
CA TYR A 233 11.07 23.36 -27.53
C TYR A 233 11.84 22.06 -27.38
N ARG A 234 11.59 21.05 -28.23
CA ARG A 234 12.35 19.79 -28.27
C ARG A 234 13.84 20.02 -28.47
N LYS A 235 14.21 20.86 -29.44
CA LYS A 235 15.62 21.19 -29.70
C LYS A 235 16.28 21.88 -28.52
N ARG A 236 15.58 22.81 -27.86
CA ARG A 236 16.07 23.50 -26.65
C ARG A 236 16.25 22.53 -25.48
N LEU A 237 15.30 21.63 -25.27
CA LEU A 237 15.37 20.57 -24.26
C LEU A 237 16.60 19.70 -24.48
N TYR A 238 16.79 19.22 -25.71
CA TYR A 238 17.91 18.35 -26.06
C TYR A 238 19.26 19.04 -25.86
N ASN A 239 19.37 20.28 -26.33
CA ASN A 239 20.58 21.08 -26.13
C ASN A 239 20.87 21.34 -24.65
N ARG A 240 19.85 21.61 -23.83
CA ARG A 240 20.03 21.88 -22.39
C ARG A 240 20.47 20.62 -21.64
N LEU A 241 19.95 19.47 -22.02
CA LEU A 241 20.27 18.18 -21.42
C LEU A 241 21.55 17.54 -21.99
N GLY A 242 22.11 18.09 -23.07
CA GLY A 242 23.26 17.49 -23.75
C GLY A 242 22.95 16.14 -24.41
N ILE A 243 21.70 15.95 -24.86
CA ILE A 243 21.22 14.71 -25.48
C ILE A 243 20.85 14.93 -26.94
N SER A 244 20.75 13.84 -27.70
CA SER A 244 20.49 13.85 -29.14
C SER A 244 19.26 13.04 -29.55
N SER A 245 18.71 12.22 -28.65
CA SER A 245 17.64 11.28 -28.97
C SER A 245 16.55 11.22 -27.91
N GLN A 246 15.35 10.77 -28.32
CA GLN A 246 14.24 10.53 -27.40
C GLN A 246 14.55 9.39 -26.42
N ARG A 247 15.38 8.42 -26.82
CA ARG A 247 15.88 7.36 -25.94
C ARG A 247 16.70 7.95 -24.79
N GLU A 248 17.61 8.88 -25.09
CA GLU A 248 18.40 9.55 -24.06
C GLU A 248 17.51 10.42 -23.15
N LEU A 249 16.47 11.06 -23.71
CA LEU A 249 15.49 11.78 -22.89
C LEU A 249 14.78 10.84 -21.90
N LEU A 250 14.38 9.64 -22.35
CA LEU A 250 13.77 8.63 -21.48
C LEU A 250 14.75 8.15 -20.40
N LEU A 251 16.01 7.89 -20.74
CA LEU A 251 17.02 7.49 -19.76
C LEU A 251 17.27 8.59 -18.71
N TRP A 252 17.36 9.85 -19.15
CA TRP A 252 17.43 10.99 -18.25
C TRP A 252 16.21 11.06 -17.33
N TYR A 253 15.01 10.88 -17.87
CA TYR A 253 13.76 10.88 -17.10
C TYR A 253 13.76 9.80 -16.02
N VAL A 254 14.07 8.55 -16.38
CA VAL A 254 14.09 7.42 -15.43
C VAL A 254 15.14 7.66 -14.33
N ALA A 255 16.31 8.18 -14.67
CA ALA A 255 17.35 8.50 -13.69
C ALA A 255 16.93 9.64 -12.75
N THR A 256 16.24 10.66 -13.26
CA THR A 256 15.70 11.76 -12.47
C THR A 256 14.58 11.28 -11.54
N TRP A 257 13.66 10.48 -12.06
CA TRP A 257 12.58 9.89 -11.29
C TRP A 257 13.10 9.02 -10.15
N ALA A 258 14.09 8.15 -10.41
CA ALA A 258 14.70 7.29 -9.40
C ALA A 258 15.32 8.13 -8.26
N LYS A 259 16.09 9.17 -8.59
CA LYS A 259 16.70 10.07 -7.60
C LYS A 259 15.65 10.79 -6.74
N LEU A 260 14.56 11.27 -7.35
CA LEU A 260 13.49 11.95 -6.63
C LEU A 260 12.73 10.99 -5.72
N ASN A 261 12.51 9.74 -6.15
CA ASN A 261 11.80 8.74 -5.35
C ASN A 261 12.67 8.17 -4.21
N ASP A 262 14.00 8.07 -4.40
CA ASP A 262 14.94 7.71 -3.32
C ASP A 262 15.00 8.79 -2.23
N GLN A 263 14.86 10.07 -2.60
CA GLN A 263 14.83 11.19 -1.64
C GLN A 263 13.54 11.29 -0.83
N VAL A 264 12.44 10.68 -1.30
CA VAL A 264 11.17 10.55 -0.56
C VAL A 264 11.20 9.35 0.41
N HIS A 265 12.18 8.46 0.25
CA HIS A 265 12.51 7.39 1.19
C HIS A 265 13.87 7.62 1.89
N PRO A 266 14.07 8.71 2.65
CA PRO A 266 15.05 8.64 3.72
C PRO A 266 14.46 7.69 4.76
N LEU A 267 15.08 6.53 4.92
CA LEU A 267 15.05 5.72 6.14
C LEU A 267 14.77 6.62 7.35
N ALA A 268 13.68 6.34 8.08
CA ALA A 268 13.60 6.46 9.53
C ALA A 268 14.58 7.46 10.19
N SER A 269 14.60 8.72 9.77
CA SER A 269 15.45 9.75 10.35
C SER A 269 14.70 10.39 11.49
N GLY A 270 14.64 9.64 12.59
CA GLY A 270 13.98 10.01 13.82
C GLY A 270 14.67 9.40 15.04
N SER A 271 15.98 9.52 15.15
CA SER A 271 16.68 9.42 16.44
C SER A 271 18.07 10.08 16.37
N MET A 272 18.07 11.41 16.38
CA MET A 272 19.11 12.19 17.04
C MET A 272 18.41 13.32 17.77
N HIS A 273 18.03 13.06 19.02
CA HIS A 273 18.37 13.85 20.21
C HIS A 273 17.82 13.15 21.45
#